data_AF-A0A2T7VYA2-F1
#
_entry.id   AF-A0A2T7VYA2-F1
#
_cell.length_a   1.000
_cell.length_b   1.000
_cell.length_c   1.000
_cell.angle_alpha   90.00
_cell.angle_beta   90.00
_cell.angle_gamma   90.00
#
_symmetry.space_group_name_H-M   'P 1'
#
loop_
_entity.id
_entity.type
_entity.pdbx_description
1 polymer ?
#
loop_
_entity_poly.entity_id
_entity_poly.type
_entity_poly.pdbx_seq_one_letter_code
_entity_poly.pdbx_strand_id
1 'polypeptide(L)'
;MTRRAPRALIGVVLTAGVVLAGCAPGPRPDVVPVPADAFDAYLDGAPYLRGVNLYGHVLGGAGADPGVANEPDASYAFLASRGVDIVRLAVPWQRLQVIPAGGSALDGLAQPIDTAYLDAIVAEVRTAWGHGIRTVVDLHNGCTYPWGAGPEIPGSVRCGDGITEDHVTTVWTALAGRLRDEPGVAAYDVFNEPRWSVGIDVYKHYAQVGVDAIRSTGATQPVWVEGILSDERGRLAAIAPDGPWIVDPTGRVIYSEHFYADASGAIAA
;
A
#
# COMPACT_ATOMS: atom_id res chain seq x y z
N MET A 1 29.53 55.57 -73.08
CA MET A 1 30.05 55.01 -71.81
C MET A 1 28.89 54.44 -71.00
N THR A 2 28.86 53.11 -70.92
CA THR A 2 28.17 52.20 -69.99
C THR A 2 26.91 52.67 -69.23
N ARG A 3 25.76 52.12 -69.67
CA ARG A 3 24.52 51.98 -68.89
C ARG A 3 24.76 51.09 -67.66
N ARG A 4 24.28 51.50 -66.48
CA ARG A 4 24.10 50.62 -65.31
C ARG A 4 22.63 50.63 -64.90
N ALA A 5 22.03 49.45 -64.94
CA ALA A 5 20.67 49.16 -64.49
C ALA A 5 20.59 49.12 -62.95
N PRO A 6 19.43 49.40 -62.33
CA PRO A 6 19.24 49.27 -60.89
C PRO A 6 19.12 47.80 -60.49
N ARG A 7 19.79 47.44 -59.38
CA ARG A 7 19.77 46.11 -58.76
C ARG A 7 18.46 45.91 -58.00
N ALA A 8 17.78 44.79 -58.28
CA ALA A 8 16.65 44.31 -57.49
C ALA A 8 17.15 43.75 -56.14
N LEU A 9 16.55 44.19 -55.04
CA LEU A 9 16.69 43.57 -53.72
C LEU A 9 15.74 42.37 -53.66
N ILE A 10 16.27 41.15 -53.56
CA ILE A 10 15.51 39.94 -53.25
C ILE A 10 15.51 39.82 -51.73
N GLY A 11 14.34 40.05 -51.11
CA GLY A 11 14.13 39.77 -49.70
C GLY A 11 13.98 38.26 -49.47
N VAL A 12 14.85 37.69 -48.66
CA VAL A 12 14.76 36.30 -48.19
C VAL A 12 13.74 36.26 -47.05
N VAL A 13 12.60 35.61 -47.28
CA VAL A 13 11.65 35.27 -46.22
C VAL A 13 12.13 33.98 -45.55
N LEU A 14 12.63 34.10 -44.32
CA LEU A 14 12.92 32.97 -43.44
C LEU A 14 11.60 32.53 -42.77
N THR A 15 11.02 31.44 -43.25
CA THR A 15 9.94 30.74 -42.55
C THR A 15 10.53 29.94 -41.39
N ALA A 16 10.35 30.44 -40.17
CA ALA A 16 10.62 29.68 -38.95
C ALA A 16 9.58 28.57 -38.81
N GLY A 17 9.96 27.33 -39.12
CA GLY A 17 9.17 26.15 -38.82
C GLY A 17 9.18 25.90 -37.31
N VAL A 18 8.04 26.10 -36.65
CA VAL A 18 7.82 25.64 -35.28
C VAL A 18 7.74 24.12 -35.33
N VAL A 19 8.79 23.44 -34.86
CA VAL A 19 8.75 22.02 -34.55
C VAL A 19 7.93 21.90 -33.27
N LEU A 20 6.66 21.53 -33.40
CA LEU A 20 5.88 21.03 -32.28
C LEU A 20 6.53 19.71 -31.86
N ALA A 21 7.36 19.75 -30.82
CA ALA A 21 7.79 18.57 -30.12
C ALA A 21 6.54 17.91 -29.55
N GLY A 22 6.03 16.89 -30.25
CA GLY A 22 5.00 16.03 -29.71
C GLY A 22 5.50 15.46 -28.39
N CYS A 23 4.75 15.69 -27.32
CA CYS A 23 4.95 14.99 -26.07
C CYS A 23 4.68 13.51 -26.36
N ALA A 24 5.71 12.75 -26.69
CA ALA A 24 5.63 11.31 -26.64
C ALA A 24 5.41 10.97 -25.15
N PRO A 25 4.33 10.25 -24.79
CA PRO A 25 4.22 9.71 -23.44
C PRO A 25 5.50 8.90 -23.18
N GLY A 26 6.14 9.15 -22.04
CA GLY A 26 7.30 8.39 -21.61
C GLY A 26 6.99 6.88 -21.63
N PRO A 27 8.02 6.01 -21.63
CA PRO A 27 7.80 4.58 -21.55
C PRO A 27 6.88 4.28 -20.36
N ARG A 28 5.69 3.75 -20.66
CA ARG A 28 4.84 3.19 -19.61
C ARG A 28 5.66 2.07 -18.96
N PRO A 29 5.68 1.93 -17.63
CA PRO A 29 6.21 0.72 -17.03
C PRO A 29 5.53 -0.46 -17.72
N ASP A 30 6.31 -1.47 -18.11
CA ASP A 30 5.79 -2.63 -18.82
C ASP A 30 4.64 -3.22 -17.99
N VAL A 31 3.40 -3.00 -18.44
CA VAL A 31 2.21 -3.45 -17.72
C VAL A 31 2.25 -4.97 -17.78
N VAL A 32 2.52 -5.61 -16.64
CA VAL A 32 2.43 -7.06 -16.53
C VAL A 32 0.98 -7.44 -16.80
N PRO A 33 0.71 -8.28 -17.82
CA PRO A 33 -0.66 -8.71 -18.09
C PRO A 33 -1.27 -9.36 -16.85
N VAL A 34 -2.46 -8.94 -16.47
CA VAL A 34 -3.23 -9.58 -15.39
C VAL A 34 -3.57 -10.99 -15.86
N PRO A 35 -3.15 -12.06 -15.15
CA PRO A 35 -3.53 -13.42 -15.48
C PRO A 35 -5.05 -13.57 -15.60
N ALA A 36 -5.52 -14.41 -16.52
CA ALA A 36 -6.97 -14.62 -16.70
C ALA A 36 -7.65 -15.14 -15.43
N ASP A 37 -6.91 -15.88 -14.60
CA ASP A 37 -7.33 -16.45 -13.31
C ASP A 37 -6.90 -15.60 -12.10
N ALA A 38 -6.36 -14.39 -12.31
CA ALA A 38 -5.73 -13.58 -11.27
C ALA A 38 -6.63 -13.41 -10.05
N PHE A 39 -7.94 -13.31 -10.29
CA PHE A 39 -8.93 -13.10 -9.26
C PHE A 39 -9.94 -14.24 -9.11
N ASP A 40 -9.92 -15.28 -9.94
CA ASP A 40 -10.80 -16.43 -9.78
C ASP A 40 -10.56 -17.13 -8.45
N ALA A 41 -9.28 -17.37 -8.11
CA ALA A 41 -8.89 -17.94 -6.82
C ALA A 41 -9.14 -16.98 -5.65
N TYR A 42 -9.02 -15.67 -5.89
CA TYR A 42 -9.28 -14.65 -4.87
C TYR A 42 -10.78 -14.55 -4.55
N LEU A 43 -11.64 -14.63 -5.56
CA LEU A 43 -13.08 -14.58 -5.42
C LEU A 43 -13.70 -15.92 -5.01
N ASP A 44 -13.00 -17.03 -5.23
CA ASP A 44 -13.47 -18.39 -4.94
C ASP A 44 -14.88 -18.68 -5.49
N GLY A 45 -15.11 -18.25 -6.73
CA GLY A 45 -16.39 -18.38 -7.42
C GLY A 45 -17.49 -17.41 -6.97
N ALA A 46 -17.25 -16.55 -5.97
CA ALA A 46 -18.17 -15.50 -5.57
C ALA A 46 -18.14 -14.32 -6.57
N PRO A 47 -19.27 -13.61 -6.79
CA PRO A 47 -19.29 -12.40 -7.62
C PRO A 47 -18.56 -11.22 -6.97
N TYR A 48 -18.46 -11.22 -5.64
CA TYR A 48 -17.73 -10.25 -4.83
C TYR A 48 -17.52 -10.84 -3.43
N LEU A 49 -16.58 -10.27 -2.66
CA LEU A 49 -16.39 -10.61 -1.25
C LEU A 49 -16.97 -9.52 -0.36
N ARG A 50 -17.47 -9.90 0.82
CA ARG A 50 -17.99 -8.95 1.79
C ARG A 50 -17.48 -9.29 3.18
N GLY A 51 -16.66 -8.39 3.72
CA GLY A 51 -15.99 -8.58 5.00
C GLY A 51 -16.21 -7.47 6.02
N VAL A 52 -15.43 -7.57 7.10
CA VAL A 52 -15.28 -6.53 8.13
C VAL A 52 -13.79 -6.25 8.38
N ASN A 53 -13.49 -5.06 8.88
CA ASN A 53 -12.15 -4.71 9.34
C ASN A 53 -12.00 -5.07 10.83
N LEU A 54 -10.84 -5.58 11.22
CA LEU A 54 -10.47 -5.90 12.60
C LEU A 54 -9.39 -4.94 13.08
N TYR A 55 -9.65 -4.26 14.19
CA TYR A 55 -8.80 -3.20 14.73
C TYR A 55 -8.24 -3.51 16.13
N GLY A 56 -8.41 -4.72 16.66
CA GLY A 56 -7.93 -5.11 18.00
C GLY A 56 -6.46 -4.78 18.24
N HIS A 57 -5.62 -5.00 17.22
CA HIS A 57 -4.20 -4.66 17.28
C HIS A 57 -3.88 -3.17 17.31
N VAL A 58 -4.69 -2.35 16.63
CA VAL A 58 -4.52 -0.89 16.63
C VAL A 58 -5.02 -0.31 17.95
N LEU A 59 -6.17 -0.78 18.44
CA LEU A 59 -6.86 -0.24 19.61
C LEU A 59 -6.28 -0.72 20.95
N GLY A 60 -5.58 -1.85 20.98
CA GLY A 60 -4.96 -2.37 22.20
C GLY A 60 -3.84 -1.48 22.78
N GLY A 61 -3.34 -0.49 22.02
CA GLY A 61 -2.32 0.44 22.48
C GLY A 61 -0.88 -0.11 22.51
N ALA A 62 0.08 0.76 22.81
CA ALA A 62 1.50 0.41 22.90
C ALA A 62 1.77 -0.44 24.16
N GLY A 63 2.37 -1.62 23.98
CA GLY A 63 2.76 -2.52 25.08
C GLY A 63 1.69 -3.51 25.55
N ALA A 64 0.54 -3.60 24.88
CA ALA A 64 -0.35 -4.73 25.11
C ALA A 64 0.33 -6.04 24.67
N ASP A 65 0.10 -7.10 25.44
CA ASP A 65 0.56 -8.44 25.09
C ASP A 65 0.03 -8.81 23.69
N PRO A 66 0.90 -9.24 22.76
CA PRO A 66 0.51 -9.73 21.44
C PRO A 66 -0.71 -10.65 21.45
N GLY A 67 -0.79 -11.59 22.39
CA GLY A 67 -1.89 -12.57 22.47
C GLY A 67 -3.22 -11.97 22.97
N VAL A 68 -3.18 -10.83 23.64
CA VAL A 68 -4.38 -10.12 24.15
C VAL A 68 -5.05 -9.27 23.06
N ALA A 69 -4.30 -8.91 22.02
CA ALA A 69 -4.81 -8.10 20.93
C ALA A 69 -5.51 -8.89 19.82
N ASN A 70 -5.27 -10.20 19.76
CA ASN A 70 -5.97 -11.10 18.83
C ASN A 70 -7.46 -11.14 19.17
N GLU A 71 -8.30 -11.17 18.14
CA GLU A 71 -9.73 -11.39 18.33
C GLU A 71 -9.98 -12.80 18.90
N PRO A 72 -10.90 -12.96 19.88
CA PRO A 72 -11.20 -14.26 20.44
C PRO A 72 -11.85 -15.17 19.39
N ASP A 73 -11.66 -16.49 19.51
CA ASP A 73 -12.26 -17.51 18.62
C ASP A 73 -13.77 -17.31 18.41
N ALA A 74 -14.49 -16.92 19.47
CA ALA A 74 -15.92 -16.64 19.43
C ALA A 74 -16.30 -15.48 18.48
N SER A 75 -15.41 -14.49 18.26
CA SER A 75 -15.62 -13.42 17.28
C SER A 75 -15.65 -13.99 15.86
N TYR A 76 -14.73 -14.89 15.51
CA TYR A 76 -14.69 -15.53 14.20
C TYR A 76 -15.87 -16.48 13.99
N ALA A 77 -16.24 -17.26 15.01
CA ALA A 77 -17.45 -18.08 14.97
C ALA A 77 -18.71 -17.21 14.75
N PHE A 78 -18.79 -16.06 15.40
CA PHE A 78 -19.89 -15.11 15.23
C PHE A 78 -19.92 -14.56 13.80
N LEU A 79 -18.79 -14.11 13.25
CA LEU A 79 -18.68 -13.59 11.89
C LEU A 79 -19.06 -14.65 10.85
N ALA A 80 -18.53 -15.87 10.97
CA ALA A 80 -18.84 -16.99 10.09
C ALA A 80 -20.34 -17.34 10.12
N SER A 81 -20.97 -17.31 11.30
CA SER A 81 -22.43 -17.53 11.43
C SER A 81 -23.29 -16.49 10.68
N ARG A 82 -22.69 -15.36 10.28
CA ARG A 82 -23.33 -14.29 9.50
C ARG A 82 -22.90 -14.26 8.04
N GLY A 83 -22.17 -15.28 7.59
CA GLY A 83 -21.70 -15.40 6.21
C GLY A 83 -20.57 -14.45 5.86
N VAL A 84 -19.81 -13.98 6.85
CA VAL A 84 -18.53 -13.29 6.60
C VAL A 84 -17.49 -14.35 6.26
N ASP A 85 -16.82 -14.19 5.13
CA ASP A 85 -15.82 -15.11 4.57
C ASP A 85 -14.44 -14.45 4.38
N ILE A 86 -14.36 -13.14 4.61
CA ILE A 86 -13.12 -12.36 4.56
C ILE A 86 -13.09 -11.29 5.65
N VAL A 87 -11.91 -11.03 6.20
CA VAL A 87 -11.63 -9.91 7.11
C VAL A 87 -10.39 -9.15 6.66
N ARG A 88 -10.29 -7.87 7.01
CA ARG A 88 -9.06 -7.07 6.87
C ARG A 88 -8.49 -6.80 8.25
N LEU A 89 -7.30 -7.34 8.51
CA LEU A 89 -6.63 -7.30 9.81
C LEU A 89 -5.60 -6.18 9.81
N ALA A 90 -5.87 -5.12 10.57
CA ALA A 90 -4.98 -3.99 10.71
C ALA A 90 -3.79 -4.33 11.61
N VAL A 91 -2.58 -4.35 11.05
CA VAL A 91 -1.31 -4.63 11.73
C VAL A 91 -0.50 -3.34 11.87
N PRO A 92 -0.41 -2.75 13.07
CA PRO A 92 0.40 -1.55 13.30
C PRO A 92 1.91 -1.86 13.27
N TRP A 93 2.68 -1.12 12.46
CA TRP A 93 4.13 -1.33 12.33
C TRP A 93 4.87 -1.20 13.68
N GLN A 94 4.48 -0.27 14.54
CA GLN A 94 5.08 -0.07 15.85
C GLN A 94 4.96 -1.26 16.82
N ARG A 95 4.18 -2.29 16.49
CA ARG A 95 4.17 -3.57 17.22
C ARG A 95 5.12 -4.61 16.64
N LEU A 96 5.44 -4.52 15.35
CA LEU A 96 6.48 -5.34 14.72
C LEU A 96 7.87 -4.83 15.08
N GLN A 97 8.03 -3.52 15.29
CA GLN A 97 9.29 -2.94 15.75
C GLN A 97 8.94 -1.92 16.83
N VAL A 98 9.23 -2.25 18.08
CA VAL A 98 8.83 -1.43 19.23
C VAL A 98 9.85 -0.33 19.47
N ILE A 99 9.40 0.90 19.67
CA ILE A 99 10.28 2.01 20.05
C ILE A 99 10.73 1.79 21.51
N PRO A 100 12.05 1.72 21.80
CA PRO A 100 12.54 1.61 23.17
C PRO A 100 12.08 2.79 24.03
N ALA A 101 11.91 2.58 25.34
CA ALA A 101 11.49 3.64 26.25
C ALA A 101 12.43 4.86 26.18
N GLY A 102 11.87 6.03 25.85
CA GLY A 102 12.62 7.27 25.65
C GLY A 102 13.37 7.38 24.32
N GLY A 103 13.22 6.40 23.43
CA GLY A 103 13.78 6.40 22.08
C GLY A 103 12.95 7.18 21.07
N SER A 104 13.55 7.38 19.91
CA SER A 104 12.96 8.00 18.72
C SER A 104 12.33 6.97 17.78
N ALA A 105 11.60 7.44 16.78
CA ALA A 105 11.08 6.60 15.70
C ALA A 105 12.20 5.82 14.97
N LEU A 106 13.39 6.40 14.82
CA LEU A 106 14.53 5.73 14.20
C LEU A 106 15.10 4.61 15.10
N ASP A 107 15.08 4.79 16.43
CA ASP A 107 15.50 3.75 17.37
C ASP A 107 14.56 2.53 17.33
N GLY A 108 13.27 2.78 17.06
CA GLY A 108 12.28 1.74 16.80
C GLY A 108 12.53 1.00 15.49
N LEU A 109 12.71 1.71 14.37
CA LEU A 109 13.01 1.11 13.07
C LEU A 109 14.33 0.33 13.03
N ALA A 110 15.26 0.64 13.95
CA ALA A 110 16.51 -0.10 14.15
C ALA A 110 16.34 -1.39 14.99
N GLN A 111 15.19 -1.60 15.66
CA GLN A 111 14.94 -2.84 16.38
C GLN A 111 14.72 -4.01 15.42
N PRO A 112 15.09 -5.24 15.80
CA PRO A 112 14.66 -6.42 15.05
C PRO A 112 13.13 -6.52 15.02
N ILE A 113 12.61 -7.23 14.02
CA ILE A 113 11.19 -7.58 13.98
C ILE A 113 10.85 -8.45 15.20
N ASP A 114 9.81 -8.07 15.93
CA ASP A 114 9.26 -8.83 17.04
C ASP A 114 8.60 -10.11 16.51
N THR A 115 9.32 -11.22 16.66
CA THR A 115 8.87 -12.53 16.18
C THR A 115 7.69 -13.07 16.99
N ALA A 116 7.56 -12.70 18.27
CA ALA A 116 6.44 -13.14 19.09
C ALA A 116 5.15 -12.46 18.65
N TYR A 117 5.23 -11.16 18.31
CA TYR A 117 4.10 -10.44 17.71
C TYR A 117 3.73 -11.01 16.33
N LEU A 118 4.73 -11.31 15.50
CA LEU A 118 4.51 -11.93 14.20
C LEU A 118 3.84 -13.31 14.31
N ASP A 119 4.24 -14.13 15.30
CA ASP A 119 3.60 -15.41 15.60
C ASP A 119 2.14 -15.25 16.07
N ALA A 120 1.82 -14.16 16.80
CA ALA A 120 0.45 -13.84 17.17
C ALA A 120 -0.44 -13.53 15.96
N ILE A 121 0.08 -12.78 14.97
CA ILE A 121 -0.62 -12.52 13.70
C ILE A 121 -0.87 -13.82 12.93
N VAL A 122 0.13 -14.72 12.86
CA VAL A 122 -0.05 -16.05 12.23
C VAL A 122 -1.14 -16.85 12.96
N ALA A 123 -1.13 -16.85 14.29
CA ALA A 123 -2.14 -17.55 15.08
C ALA A 123 -3.55 -17.01 14.79
N GLU A 124 -3.71 -15.70 14.69
CA GLU A 124 -5.00 -15.06 14.39
C GLU A 124 -5.49 -15.38 12.98
N VAL A 125 -4.61 -15.31 11.97
CA VAL A 125 -4.93 -15.75 10.59
C VAL A 125 -5.38 -17.21 10.56
N ARG A 126 -4.73 -18.08 11.33
CA ARG A 126 -5.12 -19.51 11.45
C ARG A 126 -6.45 -19.68 12.16
N THR A 127 -6.74 -18.89 13.20
CA THR A 127 -8.04 -18.91 13.86
C THR A 127 -9.14 -18.49 12.91
N ALA A 128 -8.98 -17.37 12.19
CA ALA A 128 -9.93 -16.95 11.15
C ALA A 128 -10.15 -18.05 10.11
N TRP A 129 -9.06 -18.64 9.60
CA TRP A 129 -9.12 -19.71 8.62
C TRP A 129 -9.86 -20.95 9.12
N GLY A 130 -9.72 -21.30 10.41
CA GLY A 130 -10.45 -22.40 11.04
C GLY A 130 -11.98 -22.24 10.98
N HIS A 131 -12.47 -21.01 10.85
CA HIS A 131 -13.90 -20.67 10.66
C HIS A 131 -14.26 -20.42 9.18
N GLY A 132 -13.36 -20.72 8.25
CA GLY A 132 -13.55 -20.47 6.81
C GLY A 132 -13.42 -19.00 6.42
N ILE A 133 -12.80 -18.18 7.26
CA ILE A 133 -12.60 -16.75 7.02
C ILE A 133 -11.17 -16.50 6.54
N ARG A 134 -11.02 -15.87 5.38
CA ARG A 134 -9.71 -15.45 4.87
C ARG A 134 -9.34 -14.05 5.35
N THR A 135 -8.05 -13.74 5.38
CA THR A 135 -7.53 -12.50 5.97
C THR A 135 -6.73 -11.69 4.96
N VAL A 136 -7.10 -10.43 4.76
CA VAL A 136 -6.24 -9.41 4.17
C VAL A 136 -5.35 -8.85 5.29
N VAL A 137 -4.04 -8.99 5.16
CA VAL A 137 -3.08 -8.52 6.16
C VAL A 137 -2.62 -7.12 5.79
N ASP A 138 -2.99 -6.14 6.61
CA ASP A 138 -2.82 -4.71 6.33
C ASP A 138 -1.74 -4.09 7.19
N LEU A 139 -0.68 -3.54 6.57
CA LEU A 139 0.28 -2.71 7.30
C LEU A 139 -0.34 -1.34 7.58
N HIS A 140 -0.88 -1.19 8.79
CA HIS A 140 -1.79 -0.12 9.15
C HIS A 140 -1.06 1.16 9.61
N ASN A 141 -0.27 1.78 8.71
CA ASN A 141 0.71 2.79 9.10
C ASN A 141 0.76 4.07 8.24
N GLY A 142 -0.01 4.24 7.17
CA GLY A 142 0.00 5.50 6.40
C GLY A 142 1.31 5.83 5.68
N CYS A 143 2.19 4.84 5.43
CA CYS A 143 3.59 5.08 5.03
C CYS A 143 4.33 6.00 6.04
N THR A 144 3.94 5.91 7.32
CA THR A 144 4.51 6.64 8.45
C THR A 144 4.86 5.69 9.59
N TYR A 145 5.66 6.14 10.55
CA TYR A 145 6.06 5.37 11.72
C TYR A 145 6.45 6.31 12.88
N PRO A 146 5.93 6.11 14.11
CA PRO A 146 4.91 5.14 14.51
C PRO A 146 3.47 5.61 14.21
N TRP A 147 3.30 6.69 13.47
CA TRP A 147 1.97 7.18 13.10
C TRP A 147 1.24 6.14 12.24
N GLY A 148 0.13 5.62 12.75
CA GLY A 148 -0.79 4.75 12.03
C GLY A 148 -2.12 5.45 11.81
N ALA A 149 -3.23 4.88 12.28
CA ALA A 149 -4.52 5.55 12.30
C ALA A 149 -4.54 6.78 13.22
N GLY A 150 -5.47 7.71 12.97
CA GLY A 150 -5.72 8.86 13.86
C GLY A 150 -4.77 10.04 13.66
N PRO A 151 -4.67 10.96 14.64
CA PRO A 151 -3.88 12.18 14.53
C PRO A 151 -2.38 11.92 14.47
N GLU A 152 -1.64 12.88 13.90
CA GLU A 152 -0.18 12.81 13.82
C GLU A 152 0.47 12.66 15.21
N ILE A 153 1.40 11.72 15.32
CA ILE A 153 2.22 11.52 16.52
C ILE A 153 3.50 12.35 16.35
N PRO A 154 3.78 13.34 17.25
CA PRO A 154 5.01 14.13 17.17
C PRO A 154 6.27 13.24 17.18
N GLY A 155 7.22 13.58 16.31
CA GLY A 155 8.46 12.80 16.15
C GLY A 155 8.33 11.57 15.23
N SER A 156 7.18 11.40 14.56
CA SER A 156 7.05 10.39 13.51
C SER A 156 7.92 10.71 12.30
N VAL A 157 8.31 9.64 11.61
CA VAL A 157 8.97 9.66 10.31
C VAL A 157 8.01 9.13 9.24
N ARG A 158 8.35 9.35 7.98
CA ARG A 158 7.54 8.93 6.83
C ARG A 158 8.42 8.37 5.72
N CYS A 159 7.82 7.64 4.79
CA CYS A 159 8.48 7.17 3.58
C CYS A 159 9.23 8.31 2.89
N GLY A 160 10.52 8.10 2.60
CA GLY A 160 11.39 9.11 1.98
C GLY A 160 11.93 10.19 2.93
N ASP A 161 11.50 10.20 4.19
CA ASP A 161 11.92 11.16 5.21
C ASP A 161 11.94 10.46 6.59
N GLY A 162 13.05 9.72 6.80
CA GLY A 162 13.30 8.87 7.97
C GLY A 162 12.95 7.39 7.78
N ILE A 163 11.94 7.05 6.97
CA ILE A 163 11.71 5.67 6.52
C ILE A 163 12.42 5.47 5.18
N THR A 164 13.31 4.46 5.11
CA THR A 164 14.09 4.07 3.93
C THR A 164 13.49 2.84 3.25
N GLU A 165 13.94 2.54 2.04
CA GLU A 165 13.56 1.31 1.32
C GLU A 165 13.89 0.05 2.12
N ASP A 166 15.04 0.05 2.82
CA ASP A 166 15.46 -1.06 3.68
C ASP A 166 14.48 -1.29 4.84
N HIS A 167 13.93 -0.23 5.43
CA HIS A 167 12.93 -0.36 6.50
C HIS A 167 11.64 -1.03 5.98
N VAL A 168 11.15 -0.58 4.82
CA VAL A 168 9.94 -1.17 4.19
C VAL A 168 10.20 -2.61 3.73
N THR A 169 11.36 -2.87 3.16
CA THR A 169 11.78 -4.22 2.76
C THR A 169 11.84 -5.14 3.98
N THR A 170 12.44 -4.68 5.08
CA THR A 170 12.56 -5.47 6.32
C THR A 170 11.21 -5.90 6.87
N VAL A 171 10.27 -4.96 7.02
CA VAL A 171 8.94 -5.28 7.60
C VAL A 171 8.13 -6.20 6.67
N TRP A 172 8.14 -5.95 5.36
CA TRP A 172 7.37 -6.75 4.41
C TRP A 172 7.96 -8.13 4.15
N THR A 173 9.29 -8.27 4.08
CA THR A 173 9.93 -9.58 3.99
C THR A 173 9.65 -10.43 5.24
N ALA A 174 9.60 -9.83 6.43
CA ALA A 174 9.27 -10.55 7.65
C ALA A 174 7.79 -11.00 7.69
N LEU A 175 6.85 -10.09 7.41
CA LEU A 175 5.41 -10.40 7.34
C LEU A 175 5.12 -11.46 6.28
N ALA A 176 5.43 -11.17 5.01
CA ALA A 176 5.13 -12.08 3.90
C ALA A 176 5.91 -13.39 4.01
N GLY A 177 7.17 -13.36 4.48
CA GLY A 177 7.97 -14.56 4.67
C GLY A 177 7.38 -15.53 5.69
N ARG A 178 6.70 -15.02 6.72
CA ARG A 178 6.00 -15.84 7.71
C ARG A 178 4.63 -16.31 7.24
N LEU A 179 3.93 -15.48 6.46
CA LEU A 179 2.52 -15.66 6.12
C LEU A 179 2.28 -16.32 4.75
N ARG A 180 3.27 -16.36 3.85
CA ARG A 180 3.08 -16.83 2.47
C ARG A 180 2.56 -18.27 2.34
N ASP A 181 2.84 -19.11 3.33
CA ASP A 181 2.45 -20.52 3.33
C ASP A 181 1.17 -20.76 4.15
N GLU A 182 0.57 -19.71 4.72
CA GLU A 182 -0.68 -19.78 5.46
C GLU A 182 -1.89 -19.72 4.51
N PRO A 183 -2.73 -20.77 4.45
CA PRO A 183 -3.85 -20.84 3.50
C PRO A 183 -4.94 -19.80 3.77
N GLY A 184 -4.97 -19.23 4.97
CA GLY A 184 -5.91 -18.18 5.37
C GLY A 184 -5.61 -16.80 4.81
N VAL A 185 -4.46 -16.57 4.17
CA VAL A 185 -4.08 -15.23 3.67
C VAL A 185 -4.71 -14.97 2.31
N ALA A 186 -5.65 -14.03 2.26
CA ALA A 186 -6.31 -13.59 1.03
C ALA A 186 -5.45 -12.60 0.23
N ALA A 187 -4.80 -11.66 0.89
CA ALA A 187 -3.97 -10.63 0.27
C ALA A 187 -3.07 -9.94 1.31
N TYR A 188 -2.07 -9.21 0.81
CA TYR A 188 -1.26 -8.27 1.59
C TYR A 188 -1.61 -6.83 1.19
N ASP A 189 -2.04 -6.02 2.13
CA ASP A 189 -2.34 -4.60 1.92
C ASP A 189 -1.16 -3.73 2.34
N VAL A 190 -0.52 -3.13 1.33
CA VAL A 190 0.88 -2.67 1.39
C VAL A 190 1.04 -1.51 2.36
N PHE A 191 0.09 -0.59 2.38
CA PHE A 191 0.04 0.54 3.30
C PHE A 191 -1.41 1.01 3.44
N ASN A 192 -1.96 1.01 4.66
CA ASN A 192 -3.23 1.66 4.95
C ASN A 192 -3.12 3.17 4.81
N GLU A 193 -4.00 3.79 4.02
CA GLU A 193 -4.23 5.23 3.96
C GLU A 193 -2.93 6.09 3.99
N PRO A 194 -2.02 5.91 3.01
CA PRO A 194 -0.81 6.71 2.87
C PRO A 194 -1.07 8.19 3.12
N ARG A 195 -0.30 8.82 4.01
CA ARG A 195 -0.57 10.21 4.39
C ARG A 195 -0.27 11.14 3.22
N TRP A 196 -1.13 12.15 3.01
CA TRP A 196 -0.89 13.18 1.98
C TRP A 196 0.49 13.84 2.10
N SER A 197 1.01 13.97 3.32
CA SER A 197 2.32 14.53 3.60
C SER A 197 3.50 13.69 3.07
N VAL A 198 3.29 12.43 2.69
CA VAL A 198 4.29 11.57 2.02
C VAL A 198 4.58 12.07 0.60
N GLY A 199 3.55 12.58 -0.09
CA GLY A 199 3.64 12.98 -1.49
C GLY A 199 3.45 11.81 -2.47
N ILE A 200 2.89 12.11 -3.64
CA ILE A 200 2.44 11.09 -4.62
C ILE A 200 3.60 10.25 -5.13
N ASP A 201 4.66 10.88 -5.64
CA ASP A 201 5.78 10.14 -6.27
C ASP A 201 6.52 9.27 -5.25
N VAL A 202 6.70 9.78 -4.02
CA VAL A 202 7.30 9.03 -2.92
C VAL A 202 6.43 7.84 -2.54
N TYR A 203 5.12 8.04 -2.38
CA TYR A 203 4.21 6.94 -2.08
C TYR A 203 4.25 5.86 -3.17
N LYS A 204 4.15 6.24 -4.46
CA LYS A 204 4.16 5.29 -5.57
C LYS A 204 5.45 4.45 -5.60
N HIS A 205 6.59 5.10 -5.33
CA HIS A 205 7.89 4.44 -5.18
C HIS A 205 7.90 3.43 -4.04
N TYR A 206 7.51 3.85 -2.83
CA TYR A 206 7.53 2.98 -1.66
C TYR A 206 6.49 1.85 -1.72
N ALA A 207 5.36 2.05 -2.40
CA ALA A 207 4.40 0.98 -2.67
C ALA A 207 5.03 -0.11 -3.57
N GLN A 208 5.81 0.28 -4.59
CA GLN A 208 6.56 -0.69 -5.41
C GLN A 208 7.60 -1.44 -4.56
N VAL A 209 8.35 -0.73 -3.70
CA VAL A 209 9.32 -1.35 -2.77
C VAL A 209 8.63 -2.40 -1.87
N GLY A 210 7.45 -2.10 -1.33
CA GLY A 210 6.68 -3.04 -0.53
C GLY A 210 6.26 -4.28 -1.34
N VAL A 211 5.77 -4.10 -2.56
CA VAL A 211 5.41 -5.20 -3.46
C VAL A 211 6.62 -6.06 -3.81
N ASP A 212 7.75 -5.46 -4.16
CA ASP A 212 8.99 -6.18 -4.48
C ASP A 212 9.48 -6.98 -3.26
N ALA A 213 9.42 -6.40 -2.07
CA ALA A 213 9.77 -7.07 -0.82
C ALA A 213 8.87 -8.27 -0.54
N ILE A 214 7.55 -8.15 -0.73
CA ILE A 214 6.61 -9.28 -0.62
C ILE A 214 6.99 -10.38 -1.62
N ARG A 215 7.19 -10.04 -2.89
CA ARG A 215 7.51 -11.01 -3.95
C ARG A 215 8.87 -11.67 -3.76
N SER A 216 9.84 -10.99 -3.16
CA SER A 216 11.16 -11.57 -2.83
C SER A 216 11.07 -12.78 -1.90
N THR A 217 9.98 -12.93 -1.15
CA THR A 217 9.75 -14.06 -0.23
C THR A 217 9.21 -15.32 -0.92
N GLY A 218 8.82 -15.21 -2.19
CA GLY A 218 8.07 -16.25 -2.92
C GLY A 218 6.55 -16.17 -2.74
N ALA A 219 6.04 -15.17 -2.03
CA ALA A 219 4.60 -14.96 -1.85
C ALA A 219 3.89 -14.68 -3.19
N THR A 220 2.82 -15.42 -3.47
CA THR A 220 2.03 -15.31 -4.71
C THR A 220 0.62 -14.74 -4.48
N GLN A 221 0.25 -14.48 -3.22
CA GLN A 221 -1.03 -13.89 -2.87
C GLN A 221 -1.19 -12.51 -3.53
N PRO A 222 -2.43 -12.08 -3.83
CA PRO A 222 -2.70 -10.72 -4.25
C PRO A 222 -2.11 -9.67 -3.32
N VAL A 223 -1.75 -8.53 -3.89
CA VAL A 223 -1.37 -7.33 -3.13
C VAL A 223 -2.44 -6.26 -3.31
N TRP A 224 -2.79 -5.59 -2.22
CA TRP A 224 -3.66 -4.42 -2.22
C TRP A 224 -2.79 -3.17 -2.16
N VAL A 225 -3.10 -2.21 -3.04
CA VAL A 225 -2.40 -0.93 -3.13
C VAL A 225 -3.41 0.19 -3.08
N GLU A 226 -3.33 1.01 -2.03
CA GLU A 226 -4.34 2.02 -1.75
C GLU A 226 -4.14 3.33 -2.53
N GLY A 227 -5.17 4.18 -2.51
CA GLY A 227 -5.01 5.62 -2.77
C GLY A 227 -4.23 6.33 -1.65
N ILE A 228 -4.17 7.65 -1.68
CA ILE A 228 -3.61 8.48 -0.60
C ILE A 228 -4.76 9.04 0.24
N LEU A 229 -4.59 9.10 1.55
CA LEU A 229 -5.55 9.71 2.45
C LEU A 229 -5.64 11.23 2.22
N SER A 230 -6.69 11.63 1.53
CA SER A 230 -7.01 13.02 1.22
C SER A 230 -8.49 13.10 0.82
N ASP A 231 -8.93 14.29 0.42
CA ASP A 231 -10.17 14.47 -0.32
C ASP A 231 -10.08 13.78 -1.71
N GLU A 232 -10.73 14.34 -2.73
CA GLU A 232 -10.68 13.79 -4.09
C GLU A 232 -9.27 13.73 -4.68
N ARG A 233 -8.30 14.50 -4.15
CA ARG A 233 -6.91 14.52 -4.61
C ARG A 233 -6.14 13.22 -4.36
N GLY A 234 -6.58 12.43 -3.38
CA GLY A 234 -5.92 11.19 -2.99
C GLY A 234 -6.44 9.95 -3.69
N ARG A 235 -7.55 10.06 -4.42
CA ARG A 235 -8.14 8.94 -5.16
C ARG A 235 -7.17 8.40 -6.22
N LEU A 236 -7.25 7.09 -6.49
CA LEU A 236 -6.44 6.38 -7.48
C LEU A 236 -6.49 7.06 -8.84
N ALA A 237 -7.69 7.46 -9.28
CA ALA A 237 -7.87 8.16 -10.55
C ALA A 237 -7.13 9.51 -10.62
N ALA A 238 -6.91 10.17 -9.48
CA ALA A 238 -6.18 11.43 -9.40
C ALA A 238 -4.66 11.23 -9.31
N ILE A 239 -4.18 10.22 -8.56
CA ILE A 239 -2.75 9.96 -8.35
C ILE A 239 -2.13 9.07 -9.45
N ALA A 240 -2.96 8.39 -10.23
CA ALA A 240 -2.57 7.48 -11.30
C ALA A 240 -3.41 7.69 -12.57
N PRO A 241 -3.42 8.92 -13.14
CA PRO A 241 -4.25 9.24 -14.31
C PRO A 241 -3.83 8.48 -15.57
N ASP A 242 -2.55 8.07 -15.63
CA ASP A 242 -1.99 7.30 -16.75
C ASP A 242 -2.16 5.78 -16.60
N GLY A 243 -2.85 5.34 -15.55
CA GLY A 243 -3.10 3.93 -15.25
C GLY A 243 -2.29 3.39 -14.06
N PRO A 244 -2.42 2.09 -13.77
CA PRO A 244 -1.75 1.44 -12.65
C PRO A 244 -0.22 1.60 -12.75
N TRP A 245 0.45 1.80 -11.62
CA TRP A 245 1.91 2.06 -11.57
C TRP A 245 2.74 0.91 -11.02
N ILE A 246 2.10 -0.05 -10.35
CA ILE A 246 2.77 -1.21 -9.77
C ILE A 246 3.11 -2.22 -10.85
N VAL A 247 4.36 -2.65 -10.86
CA VAL A 247 4.86 -3.77 -11.65
C VAL A 247 4.98 -4.97 -10.73
N ASP A 248 4.06 -5.93 -10.87
CA ASP A 248 4.05 -7.18 -10.09
C ASP A 248 4.22 -8.37 -11.05
N PRO A 249 5.27 -9.19 -10.93
CA PRO A 249 5.49 -10.33 -11.81
C PRO A 249 4.38 -11.39 -11.76
N THR A 250 3.55 -11.40 -10.70
CA THR A 250 2.39 -12.29 -10.60
C THR A 250 1.14 -11.71 -11.26
N GLY A 251 1.13 -10.41 -11.54
CA GLY A 251 -0.02 -9.68 -12.08
C GLY A 251 -1.26 -9.67 -11.17
N ARG A 252 -1.11 -9.95 -9.86
CA ARG A 252 -2.21 -10.04 -8.88
C ARG A 252 -2.30 -8.78 -8.02
N VAL A 253 -2.37 -7.61 -8.66
CA VAL A 253 -2.52 -6.31 -7.98
C VAL A 253 -3.99 -5.90 -7.93
N ILE A 254 -4.48 -5.60 -6.73
CA ILE A 254 -5.80 -5.02 -6.48
C ILE A 254 -5.57 -3.59 -6.00
N TYR A 255 -6.17 -2.61 -6.66
CA TYR A 255 -6.15 -1.24 -6.13
C TYR A 255 -7.35 -1.02 -5.20
N SER A 256 -7.12 -0.45 -4.03
CA SER A 256 -8.10 -0.31 -2.94
C SER A 256 -8.37 1.17 -2.62
N GLU A 257 -9.64 1.52 -2.38
CA GLU A 257 -10.04 2.87 -1.95
C GLU A 257 -10.99 2.80 -0.75
N HIS A 258 -10.86 3.79 0.13
CA HIS A 258 -11.75 3.97 1.27
C HIS A 258 -12.81 5.04 0.98
N PHE A 259 -14.04 4.78 1.41
CA PHE A 259 -15.17 5.68 1.25
C PHE A 259 -15.91 5.82 2.57
N TYR A 260 -16.10 7.06 3.01
CA TYR A 260 -16.88 7.42 4.19
C TYR A 260 -18.00 8.38 3.80
N ALA A 261 -19.13 8.30 4.51
CA ALA A 261 -20.31 9.12 4.21
C ALA A 261 -20.10 10.61 4.53
N ASP A 262 -19.14 10.94 5.39
CA ASP A 262 -18.69 12.31 5.66
C ASP A 262 -17.31 12.59 5.06
N ALA A 263 -17.09 13.85 4.67
CA ALA A 263 -15.93 14.30 3.90
C ALA A 263 -14.60 14.27 4.67
N SER A 264 -14.59 13.84 5.94
CA SER A 264 -13.40 14.00 6.78
C SER A 264 -12.38 12.87 6.67
N GLY A 265 -12.74 11.65 6.26
CA GLY A 265 -11.80 10.50 6.28
C GLY A 265 -11.06 10.34 7.63
N ALA A 266 -11.57 11.00 8.67
CA ALA A 266 -10.97 11.09 9.97
C ALA A 266 -11.88 10.28 10.86
N ILE A 267 -11.38 9.14 11.30
CA ILE A 267 -11.91 8.47 12.47
C ILE A 267 -11.96 9.55 13.57
N ALA A 268 -13.17 9.91 14.00
CA ALA A 268 -13.36 10.93 15.01
C ALA A 268 -12.65 10.49 16.31
N ALA A 269 -11.66 11.31 16.70
CA ALA A 269 -10.97 11.47 17.99
C ALA A 269 -10.89 10.26 18.95
#